data_AF-A0A7K3NIE5-F1
#
_entry.id   AF-A0A7K3NIE5-F1
#
_cell.length_a   1.000
_cell.length_b   1.000
_cell.length_c   1.000
_cell.angle_alpha   90.00
_cell.angle_beta   90.00
_cell.angle_gamma   90.00
#
_symmetry.space_group_name_H-M   'P 1'
#
loop_
_entity.id
_entity.type
_entity.pdbx_description
1 polymer ?
#
loop_
_entity_poly.entity_id
_entity_poly.type
_entity_poly.pdbx_seq_one_letter_code
_entity_poly.pdbx_strand_id
1 'polypeptide(L)' 'MLTIRLPAELESRLAVLAETTKRPKSFYVREALERSLADMEDVYLAEAALERFRASGEKAVTLEEMERRLDLGD' A
#
# COMPACT_ATOMS: atom_id res chain seq x y z
N MET A 1 -19.89 11.89 -0.28
CA MET A 1 -19.66 11.64 1.15
C MET A 1 -19.82 10.14 1.38
N LEU A 2 -18.79 9.46 1.91
CA LEU A 2 -18.83 8.01 2.14
C LEU A 2 -19.27 7.76 3.58
N THR A 3 -20.28 6.92 3.77
CA THR A 3 -20.74 6.47 5.09
C THR A 3 -20.30 5.03 5.30
N ILE A 4 -19.52 4.79 6.35
CA ILE A 4 -19.02 3.46 6.73
C ILE A 4 -19.53 3.11 8.12
N ARG A 5 -19.87 1.83 8.33
CA ARG A 5 -20.14 1.32 9.69
C ARG A 5 -18.85 0.78 10.26
N LEU A 6 -18.48 1.28 11.43
CA LEU A 6 -17.32 0.79 12.17
C LEU A 6 -17.77 -0.13 13.30
N PRO A 7 -17.02 -1.20 13.61
CA PRO A 7 -17.20 -1.91 14.86
C PRO A 7 -17.03 -0.97 16.05
N ALA A 8 -17.81 -1.18 17.11
CA ALA A 8 -17.84 -0.29 18.28
C ALA A 8 -16.45 -0.05 18.90
N GLU A 9 -15.61 -1.09 18.96
CA GLU A 9 -14.25 -0.99 19.47
C GLU A 9 -13.38 -0.03 18.62
N LEU A 10 -13.48 -0.14 17.29
CA LEU A 10 -12.71 0.69 16.38
C LEU A 10 -13.18 2.15 16.43
N GLU A 11 -14.48 2.37 16.53
CA GLU A 11 -15.04 3.71 16.72
C GLU A 11 -14.55 4.36 18.02
N SER A 12 -14.51 3.61 19.12
CA SER A 12 -14.00 4.07 20.41
C SER A 12 -12.52 4.45 20.31
N ARG A 13 -11.69 3.60 19.70
CA ARG A 13 -10.25 3.88 19.50
C ARG A 13 -10.03 5.11 18.63
N LEU A 14 -10.81 5.25 17.56
CA LEU A 14 -10.75 6.41 16.66
C LEU A 14 -11.18 7.70 17.37
N ALA A 15 -12.18 7.65 18.25
CA ALA A 15 -12.61 8.79 19.05
C ALA A 15 -11.52 9.25 20.02
N VAL A 16 -10.93 8.33 20.80
CA VAL A 16 -9.84 8.63 21.72
C VAL A 16 -8.65 9.25 20.98
N LEU A 17 -8.28 8.69 19.82
CA LEU A 17 -7.18 9.22 19.02
C LEU A 17 -7.47 10.65 18.53
N ALA A 18 -8.66 10.88 18.01
CA ALA A 18 -9.10 12.20 17.53
C ALA A 18 -9.09 13.27 18.64
N GLU A 19 -9.61 12.93 19.82
CA GLU A 19 -9.64 13.83 20.98
C GLU A 19 -8.23 14.15 21.48
N THR A 20 -7.39 13.12 21.63
CA THR A 20 -6.03 13.26 22.17
C THR A 20 -5.15 14.14 21.28
N THR A 21 -5.30 14.04 19.97
CA THR A 21 -4.46 14.77 19.00
C THR A 21 -5.09 16.06 18.50
N LYS A 22 -6.33 16.36 18.94
CA LYS A 22 -7.13 17.50 18.49
C LYS A 22 -7.32 17.54 16.96
N ARG A 23 -7.52 16.37 16.34
CA ARG A 23 -7.80 16.23 14.91
C ARG A 23 -9.15 15.54 14.70
N PRO A 24 -9.91 15.89 13.65
CA PRO A 24 -11.19 15.24 13.40
C PRO A 24 -11.00 13.76 13.03
N LYS A 25 -11.96 12.89 13.39
CA LYS A 25 -11.95 11.46 13.03
C LYS A 25 -11.73 11.23 11.52
N SER A 26 -12.30 12.10 10.69
CA SER A 26 -12.16 12.05 9.23
C SER A 26 -10.72 12.18 8.73
N PHE A 27 -9.85 12.88 9.46
CA PHE A 27 -8.43 12.98 9.14
C PHE A 27 -7.79 11.58 9.16
N TYR A 28 -8.00 10.83 10.24
CA TYR A 28 -7.43 9.49 10.41
C TYR A 28 -8.02 8.46 9.46
N VAL A 29 -9.33 8.53 9.22
CA VAL A 29 -9.99 7.65 8.24
C VAL A 29 -9.38 7.89 6.85
N ARG A 30 -9.19 9.15 6.44
CA ARG A 30 -8.56 9.48 5.17
C ARG A 30 -7.12 8.96 5.12
N GLU A 31 -6.30 9.24 6.11
CA GLU A 31 -4.90 8.78 6.16
C GLU A 31 -4.80 7.24 6.09
N ALA A 32 -5.67 6.53 6.80
CA ALA A 32 -5.70 5.07 6.76
C ALA A 32 -6.11 4.53 5.39
N LEU A 33 -7.09 5.17 4.75
CA LEU A 33 -7.52 4.83 3.39
C LEU A 33 -6.41 5.10 2.37
N GLU A 34 -5.77 6.27 2.43
CA GLU A 34 -4.68 6.63 1.50
C GLU A 34 -3.51 5.65 1.60
N ARG A 35 -3.09 5.30 2.83
CA ARG A 35 -2.03 4.29 3.05
C ARG A 35 -2.43 2.91 2.54
N SER A 36 -3.64 2.47 2.88
CA SER A 36 -4.12 1.16 2.44
C SER A 36 -4.31 1.09 0.93
N LEU A 37 -4.71 2.18 0.28
CA LEU A 37 -4.82 2.27 -1.17
C LEU A 37 -3.45 2.14 -1.83
N ALA A 38 -2.44 2.87 -1.35
CA ALA A 38 -1.08 2.76 -1.86
C ALA A 38 -0.57 1.31 -1.76
N ASP A 39 -0.72 0.66 -0.60
CA ASP A 39 -0.30 -0.73 -0.40
C ASP A 39 -1.04 -1.69 -1.34
N MET A 40 -2.35 -1.49 -1.54
CA MET A 40 -3.14 -2.31 -2.47
C MET A 40 -2.69 -2.11 -3.92
N GLU A 41 -2.50 -0.86 -4.34
CA GLU A 41 -2.06 -0.51 -5.69
C GLU A 41 -0.69 -1.12 -6.00
N ASP A 42 0.27 -1.06 -5.07
CA ASP A 42 1.59 -1.66 -5.23
C ASP A 42 1.50 -3.18 -5.47
N VAL A 43 0.66 -3.88 -4.70
CA VAL A 43 0.44 -5.33 -4.87
C VAL A 43 -0.16 -5.62 -6.24
N TYR A 44 -1.24 -4.94 -6.62
CA TYR A 44 -1.90 -5.18 -7.91
C TYR A 44 -0.98 -4.87 -9.10
N LEU A 45 -0.18 -3.80 -9.01
CA LEU A 45 0.78 -3.45 -10.05
C LEU A 45 1.90 -4.48 -10.15
N ALA A 46 2.42 -4.98 -9.02
CA ALA A 46 3.44 -6.02 -8.97
C ALA A 46 2.92 -7.36 -9.53
N GLU A 47 1.71 -7.77 -9.14
CA GLU A 47 1.07 -8.98 -9.68
C GLU A 47 0.88 -8.88 -11.19
N ALA A 48 0.34 -7.76 -11.68
CA ALA A 48 0.16 -7.54 -13.11
C ALA A 48 1.49 -7.53 -13.87
N ALA A 49 2.56 -6.98 -13.28
CA ALA A 49 3.90 -7.03 -13.87
C ALA A 49 4.44 -8.46 -13.94
N LEU A 50 4.27 -9.25 -12.88
CA LEU A 50 4.68 -10.65 -12.84
C LEU A 50 3.91 -11.50 -13.86
N GLU A 51 2.61 -11.27 -14.03
CA GLU A 51 1.81 -11.95 -15.04
C GLU A 51 2.31 -11.64 -16.46
N ARG A 52 2.56 -10.36 -16.77
CA ARG A 52 3.14 -9.94 -18.06
C ARG A 52 4.50 -10.59 -18.31
N PHE A 53 5.36 -10.62 -17.31
CA PHE A 53 6.67 -11.26 -17.38
C PHE A 53 6.55 -12.77 -17.64
N ARG A 54 5.66 -13.47 -16.92
CA ARG A 54 5.41 -14.90 -17.16
C ARG A 54 4.88 -15.16 -18.56
N ALA A 55 4.03 -14.27 -19.07
CA ALA A 55 3.48 -14.37 -20.42
C ALA A 55 4.51 -14.06 -21.53
N SER A 56 5.56 -13.27 -21.25
CA SER A 56 6.59 -12.96 -22.25
C SER A 56 7.52 -14.14 -22.54
N GLY A 57 7.60 -15.13 -21.63
CA GLY A 57 8.46 -16.30 -21.78
C GLY A 57 9.95 -16.01 -21.55
N GLU A 58 10.27 -14.80 -21.08
CA GLU A 58 11.64 -14.41 -20.74
C GLU A 58 12.13 -15.14 -19.48
N LYS A 59 13.45 -15.31 -19.36
CA LYS A 59 14.06 -15.91 -18.18
C LYS A 59 14.34 -14.85 -17.13
N ALA A 60 14.04 -15.17 -15.88
CA ALA A 60 14.41 -14.32 -14.76
C ALA A 60 15.93 -14.26 -14.66
N VAL A 61 16.44 -13.10 -14.25
CA VAL A 61 17.87 -12.88 -13.98
C VAL A 61 18.10 -12.82 -12.47
N THR A 62 19.33 -13.04 -12.04
CA THR A 62 19.71 -12.84 -10.63
C THR A 62 19.76 -11.35 -10.31
N LEU A 63 19.70 -11.02 -9.02
CA LEU A 63 19.87 -9.64 -8.55
C LEU A 63 21.21 -9.06 -9.02
N GLU A 64 22.31 -9.81 -8.86
CA GLU A 64 23.66 -9.40 -9.30
C GLU A 64 23.71 -9.08 -10.81
N GLU A 65 23.05 -9.90 -11.64
CA GLU A 65 23.00 -9.65 -13.08
C GLU A 65 22.16 -8.42 -13.41
N MET A 66 21.06 -8.19 -12.68
CA MET A 66 20.26 -6.98 -12.82
C MET A 66 21.06 -5.72 -12.42
N GLU A 67 21.76 -5.75 -11.30
CA GLU A 67 22.58 -4.64 -10.80
C GLU A 67 23.71 -4.31 -11.78
N ARG A 68 24.41 -5.31 -12.33
CA ARG A 68 25.39 -5.12 -13.41
C ARG A 68 24.80 -4.43 -14.63
N ARG A 69 23.59 -4.83 -15.06
CA ARG A 69 22.93 -4.25 -16.24
C ARG A 69 22.49 -2.82 -16.03
N LEU A 70 22.14 -2.45 -14.80
CA LEU A 70 21.64 -1.14 -14.44
C LEU A 70 22.74 -0.19 -13.90
N ASP A 71 23.99 -0.65 -13.83
CA ASP A 71 25.12 0.09 -13.24
C ASP A 71 24.84 0.51 -11.79
N LEU A 72 24.21 -0.40 -11.03
CA LEU A 72 23.81 -0.21 -9.64
C LEU A 72 24.69 -0.99 -8.64
N GLY A 73 25.72 -1.69 -9.12
CA GLY A 73 26.67 -2.40 -8.26
C GLY A 73 27.72 -1.45 -7.68
N ASP A 74 28.09 -1.67 -6.41
CA ASP A 74 29.23 -1.01 -5.76
C ASP A 74 30.57 -1.29 -6.49
#